data_AF-A0A093THT1-F1
#
_entry.id   AF-A0A093THT1-F1
#
_cell.length_a   1.000
_cell.length_b   1.000
_cell.length_c   1.000
_cell.angle_alpha   90.00
_cell.angle_beta   90.00
_cell.angle_gamma   90.00
#
_symmetry.space_group_name_H-M   'P 1'
#
loop_
_entity.id
_entity.type
_entity.pdbx_description
1 polymer ?
#
loop_
_entity_poly.entity_id
_entity_poly.type
_entity_poly.pdbx_seq_one_letter_code
_entity_poly.pdbx_strand_id
1 'polypeptide(L)'
;EKLVVNVGVDGELYQGYTRFREILQSVTGLLAPECMATLLPSVDRTGGGAAVATAVALRLAAHRREVDQLLAPLRLSRTDLERVQALMRREMELGLGRESNAKSSVRMLPTYVCSTPDGTERGEFLALDLGGTNFRVLVVRV
;
A
#
# COMPACT_ATOMS: atom_id res chain seq x y z
N GLU A 1 -7.88 -19.05 37.36
CA GLU A 1 -6.65 -19.27 36.59
C GLU A 1 -5.66 -18.20 37.02
N LYS A 2 -4.41 -18.55 37.38
CA LYS A 2 -3.41 -17.54 37.80
C LYS A 2 -2.64 -17.06 36.57
N LEU A 3 -2.49 -15.76 36.41
CA LEU A 3 -1.74 -15.17 35.31
C LEU A 3 -0.24 -15.43 35.54
N VAL A 4 0.44 -16.11 34.62
CA VAL A 4 1.88 -16.39 34.74
C VAL A 4 2.65 -15.45 33.82
N VAL A 5 3.56 -14.65 34.37
CA VAL A 5 4.28 -13.62 33.60
C VAL A 5 5.76 -13.62 33.98
N ASN A 6 6.62 -13.45 32.97
CA ASN A 6 8.04 -13.20 33.17
C ASN A 6 8.30 -11.69 33.03
N VAL A 7 8.99 -11.10 33.99
CA VAL A 7 9.32 -9.68 33.99
C VAL A 7 10.83 -9.55 33.92
N GLY A 8 11.34 -8.98 32.83
CA GLY A 8 12.74 -8.61 32.72
C GLY A 8 13.04 -7.41 33.62
N VAL A 9 14.04 -7.55 34.50
CA VAL A 9 14.44 -6.51 35.45
C VAL A 9 15.90 -6.13 35.22
N ASP A 10 16.18 -4.84 35.15
CA ASP A 10 17.53 -4.30 35.02
C ASP A 10 17.74 -3.16 36.04
N GLY A 11 19.00 -2.81 36.31
CA GLY A 11 19.37 -1.73 37.22
C GLY A 11 20.25 -2.16 38.39
N GLU A 12 21.19 -1.30 38.74
CA GLU A 12 22.23 -1.57 39.75
C GLU A 12 21.65 -1.86 41.15
N LEU A 13 20.53 -1.24 41.52
CA LEU A 13 19.88 -1.49 42.82
C LEU A 13 19.34 -2.93 42.93
N TYR A 14 18.73 -3.45 41.86
CA TYR A 14 18.17 -4.81 41.85
C TYR A 14 19.25 -5.89 41.72
N GLN A 15 20.34 -5.58 41.00
CA GLN A 15 21.45 -6.51 40.83
C GLN A 15 22.41 -6.50 42.02
N GLY A 16 22.66 -5.34 42.64
CA GLY A 16 23.68 -5.14 43.67
C GLY A 16 23.22 -5.43 45.10
N TYR A 17 21.92 -5.53 45.38
CA TYR A 17 21.40 -5.68 46.75
C TYR A 17 20.36 -6.80 46.88
N THR A 18 20.75 -7.93 47.47
CA THR A 18 19.89 -9.13 47.65
C THR A 18 18.59 -8.83 48.41
N ARG A 19 18.69 -8.03 49.47
CA ARG A 19 17.52 -7.69 50.31
C ARG A 19 16.46 -6.89 49.55
N PHE A 20 16.89 -6.04 48.60
CA PHE A 20 15.96 -5.31 47.75
C PHE A 20 15.21 -6.25 46.80
N ARG A 21 15.90 -7.24 46.21
CA ARG A 21 15.29 -8.27 45.35
C ARG A 21 14.22 -9.07 46.09
N GLU A 22 14.53 -9.54 47.30
CA GLU A 22 13.61 -10.32 48.14
C GLU A 22 12.37 -9.50 48.51
N ILE A 23 12.55 -8.23 48.92
CA ILE A 23 11.44 -7.32 49.23
C ILE A 23 10.58 -7.11 47.99
N LEU A 24 11.17 -6.82 46.84
CA LEU A 24 10.42 -6.58 45.60
C LEU A 24 9.59 -7.80 45.19
N GLN A 25 10.16 -9.00 45.28
CA GLN A 25 9.44 -10.25 44.99
C GLN A 25 8.29 -10.48 45.98
N SER A 26 8.54 -10.30 47.27
CA SER A 26 7.53 -10.46 48.33
C SER A 26 6.37 -9.47 48.18
N VAL A 27 6.68 -8.19 47.98
CA VAL A 27 5.67 -7.14 47.79
C VAL A 27 4.85 -7.37 46.52
N THR A 28 5.48 -7.79 45.42
CA THR A 28 4.76 -8.13 44.18
C THR A 28 3.74 -9.26 44.41
N GLY A 29 4.13 -10.31 45.15
CA GLY A 29 3.24 -11.42 45.47
C GLY A 29 2.09 -11.05 46.42
N LEU A 30 2.28 -10.06 47.29
CA LEU A 30 1.23 -9.55 48.18
C LEU A 30 0.24 -8.63 47.45
N LEU A 31 0.74 -7.79 46.55
CA LEU A 31 -0.07 -6.80 45.85
C LEU A 31 -0.86 -7.38 44.67
N ALA A 32 -0.36 -8.45 44.05
CA ALA A 32 -1.01 -9.13 42.92
C ALA A 32 -1.03 -10.66 43.11
N PRO A 33 -1.79 -11.17 44.11
CA PRO A 33 -1.81 -12.59 44.47
C PRO A 33 -2.37 -13.54 43.37
N GLU A 34 -3.14 -12.98 42.43
CA GLU A 34 -3.64 -13.64 41.23
C GLU A 34 -2.60 -13.78 40.11
N CYS A 35 -1.45 -13.11 40.24
CA CYS A 35 -0.35 -13.14 39.28
C CYS A 35 0.86 -13.88 39.85
N MET A 36 1.39 -14.83 39.09
CA MET A 36 2.67 -15.48 39.36
C MET A 36 3.74 -14.80 38.50
N ALA A 37 4.35 -13.75 39.04
CA ALA A 37 5.41 -13.00 38.38
C ALA A 37 6.80 -13.57 38.68
N THR A 38 7.54 -13.97 37.65
CA THR A 38 8.95 -14.38 37.75
C THR A 38 9.83 -13.21 37.33
N LEU A 39 10.60 -12.64 38.27
CA LEU A 39 11.51 -11.53 38.01
C LEU A 39 12.86 -12.05 37.51
N LEU A 40 13.15 -11.84 36.22
CA LEU A 40 14.36 -12.31 35.55
C LEU A 40 15.36 -11.15 35.42
N PRO A 41 16.53 -11.19 36.07
CA PRO A 41 17.56 -10.18 35.88
C PRO A 41 18.09 -10.20 34.44
N SER A 42 18.20 -9.03 33.81
CA SER A 42 18.83 -8.92 32.50
C SER A 42 20.34 -9.07 32.61
N VAL A 43 20.90 -10.09 31.92
CA VAL A 43 22.35 -10.40 31.94
C VAL A 43 23.14 -9.39 31.10
N ASP A 44 22.59 -8.96 29.96
CA ASP A 44 23.26 -8.04 29.00
C ASP A 44 22.69 -6.62 29.03
N ARG A 45 22.02 -6.24 30.14
CA ARG A 45 21.28 -4.98 30.29
C ARG A 45 20.32 -4.75 29.12
N THR A 46 20.54 -3.72 28.31
CA THR A 46 19.74 -3.34 27.14
C THR A 46 20.25 -3.89 25.81
N GLY A 47 21.46 -4.46 25.77
CA GLY A 47 22.16 -4.79 24.52
C GLY A 47 21.47 -5.88 23.70
N GLY A 48 21.07 -6.99 24.34
CA GLY A 48 20.44 -8.12 23.66
C GLY A 48 19.07 -7.79 23.05
N GLY A 49 18.21 -7.11 23.82
CA GLY A 49 16.89 -6.68 23.34
C GLY A 49 17.00 -5.66 22.20
N ALA A 50 17.91 -4.68 22.34
CA ALA A 50 18.18 -3.71 21.28
C ALA A 50 18.73 -4.38 20.01
N ALA A 51 19.61 -5.38 20.15
CA ALA A 51 20.15 -6.13 19.01
C ALA A 51 19.06 -6.90 18.25
N VAL A 52 18.16 -7.59 18.95
CA VAL A 52 17.04 -8.32 18.32
C VAL A 52 16.08 -7.36 17.61
N ALA A 53 15.70 -6.26 18.27
CA ALA A 53 14.86 -5.24 17.65
C ALA A 53 15.51 -4.63 16.40
N THR A 54 16.82 -4.33 16.49
CA THR A 54 17.61 -3.81 15.36
C THR A 54 17.68 -4.83 14.22
N ALA A 55 17.89 -6.11 14.49
CA ALA A 55 17.94 -7.16 13.47
C ALA A 55 16.62 -7.25 12.69
N VAL A 56 15.47 -7.18 13.38
CA VAL A 56 14.15 -7.16 12.73
C VAL A 56 13.97 -5.89 11.90
N ALA A 57 14.32 -4.73 12.45
CA ALA A 57 14.22 -3.46 11.73
C ALA A 57 15.08 -3.45 10.45
N LEU A 58 16.31 -3.96 10.53
CA LEU A 58 17.21 -4.08 9.38
C LEU A 58 16.64 -5.03 8.31
N ARG A 59 16.06 -6.16 8.72
CA ARG A 59 15.40 -7.10 7.79
C ARG A 59 14.22 -6.44 7.07
N LEU A 60 13.37 -5.72 7.80
CA LEU A 60 12.22 -5.02 7.22
C LEU A 60 12.66 -3.88 6.29
N ALA A 61 13.70 -3.14 6.67
CA ALA A 61 14.26 -2.09 5.83
C ALA A 61 14.88 -2.65 4.54
N ALA A 62 15.57 -3.79 4.61
CA ALA A 62 16.10 -4.48 3.43
C ALA A 62 14.98 -4.93 2.50
N HIS A 63 13.96 -5.60 3.04
CA HIS A 63 12.79 -6.03 2.26
C HIS A 63 12.06 -4.84 1.63
N ARG A 64 11.91 -3.74 2.35
CA ARG A 64 11.29 -2.53 1.82
C ARG A 64 12.07 -1.95 0.66
N ARG A 65 13.41 -1.93 0.74
CA ARG A 65 14.27 -1.48 -0.36
C ARG A 65 14.13 -2.35 -1.60
N GLU A 66 14.04 -3.67 -1.45
CA GLU A 66 13.80 -4.60 -2.57
C GLU A 66 12.47 -4.29 -3.26
N VAL A 67 11.39 -4.10 -2.47
CA VAL A 67 10.07 -3.74 -3.00
C VAL A 67 10.10 -2.37 -3.70
N ASP A 68 10.72 -1.36 -3.08
CA ASP A 68 10.82 -0.03 -3.68
C ASP A 68 11.65 -0.03 -4.97
N GLN A 69 12.70 -0.85 -5.06
CA GLN A 69 13.47 -1.04 -6.29
C GLN A 69 12.65 -1.74 -7.38
N LEU A 70 11.91 -2.79 -7.04
CA LEU A 70 11.05 -3.51 -7.97
C LEU A 70 9.95 -2.60 -8.55
N LEU A 71 9.39 -1.72 -7.73
CA LEU A 71 8.32 -0.81 -8.12
C LEU A 71 8.84 0.52 -8.71
N ALA A 72 10.14 0.79 -8.64
CA ALA A 72 10.73 2.04 -9.14
C ALA A 72 10.39 2.32 -10.63
N PRO A 73 10.41 1.36 -11.57
CA PRO A 73 10.06 1.61 -12.96
C PRO A 73 8.60 2.01 -13.19
N LEU A 74 7.71 1.74 -12.22
CA LEU A 74 6.30 2.11 -12.29
C LEU A 74 6.04 3.52 -11.74
N ARG A 75 7.04 4.16 -11.11
CA ARG A 75 6.96 5.53 -10.63
C ARG A 75 7.28 6.49 -11.76
N LEU A 76 6.25 6.96 -12.45
CA LEU A 76 6.40 7.95 -13.51
C LEU A 76 6.55 9.34 -12.90
N SER A 77 7.64 10.03 -13.27
CA SER A 77 7.82 11.44 -12.97
C SER A 77 6.92 12.32 -13.87
N ARG A 78 6.80 13.60 -13.53
CA ARG A 78 6.12 14.56 -14.41
C ARG A 78 6.71 14.58 -15.83
N THR A 79 8.03 14.53 -15.94
CA THR A 79 8.73 14.50 -17.24
C THR A 79 8.37 13.25 -18.04
N ASP A 80 8.21 12.09 -17.39
CA ASP A 80 7.77 10.86 -18.05
C ASP A 80 6.33 11.00 -18.58
N LEU A 81 5.44 11.62 -17.80
CA LEU A 81 4.06 11.88 -18.22
C LEU A 81 3.98 12.86 -19.39
N GLU A 82 4.78 13.92 -19.38
CA GLU A 82 4.89 14.88 -20.50
C GLU A 82 5.41 14.17 -21.76
N ARG A 83 6.36 13.25 -21.62
CA ARG A 83 6.83 12.40 -22.73
C ARG A 83 5.72 11.48 -23.25
N VAL A 84 4.96 10.81 -22.38
CA VAL A 84 3.83 9.96 -22.78
C VAL A 84 2.77 10.78 -23.53
N GLN A 85 2.45 11.97 -23.04
CA GLN A 85 1.52 12.89 -23.71
C GLN A 85 2.00 13.27 -25.11
N ALA A 86 3.28 13.61 -25.25
CA ALA A 86 3.88 13.96 -26.54
C ALA A 86 3.86 12.78 -27.53
N LEU A 87 4.18 11.57 -27.06
CA LEU A 87 4.12 10.34 -27.87
C LEU A 87 2.69 10.04 -28.32
N MET A 88 1.71 10.16 -27.42
CA MET A 88 0.29 9.96 -27.77
C MET A 88 -0.16 10.96 -28.83
N ARG A 89 0.15 12.26 -28.66
CA ARG A 89 -0.17 13.30 -29.64
C ARG A 89 0.43 12.99 -31.01
N ARG A 90 1.69 12.60 -31.06
CA ARG A 90 2.37 12.21 -32.29
C ARG A 90 1.67 11.05 -33.00
N GLU A 91 1.30 9.99 -32.27
CA GLU A 91 0.61 8.84 -32.86
C GLU A 91 -0.81 9.20 -33.34
N MET A 92 -1.50 10.11 -32.66
CA MET A 92 -2.78 10.66 -33.14
C MET A 92 -2.62 11.44 -34.44
N GLU A 93 -1.61 12.30 -34.56
CA GLU A 93 -1.31 13.03 -35.80
C GLU A 93 -1.00 12.06 -36.96
N LEU A 94 -0.20 11.03 -36.70
CA LEU A 94 0.07 9.97 -37.67
C LEU A 94 -1.21 9.20 -38.04
N GLY A 95 -2.09 8.95 -37.06
CA GLY A 95 -3.37 8.31 -37.25
C GLY A 95 -4.33 9.13 -38.12
N LEU A 96 -4.30 10.46 -38.02
CA LEU A 96 -5.12 11.33 -38.86
C LEU A 96 -4.54 11.52 -40.27
N GLY A 97 -3.23 11.34 -40.45
CA GLY A 97 -2.58 11.50 -41.74
C GLY A 97 -2.98 10.40 -42.74
N ARG A 98 -3.42 10.81 -43.93
CA ARG A 98 -3.91 9.90 -45.00
C ARG A 98 -2.91 8.79 -45.36
N GLU A 99 -1.62 9.13 -45.45
CA GLU A 99 -0.56 8.19 -45.84
C GLU A 99 0.08 7.48 -44.64
N SER A 100 0.05 8.09 -43.46
CA SER A 100 0.66 7.57 -42.24
C SER A 100 -0.27 6.67 -41.42
N ASN A 101 -1.59 6.79 -41.59
CA ASN A 101 -2.60 6.05 -40.81
C ASN A 101 -2.35 4.53 -40.78
N ALA A 102 -1.97 3.96 -41.93
CA ALA A 102 -1.71 2.52 -42.06
C ALA A 102 -0.60 2.02 -41.11
N LYS A 103 0.35 2.90 -40.76
CA LYS A 103 1.50 2.60 -39.91
C LYS A 103 1.34 3.08 -38.47
N SER A 104 0.33 3.90 -38.17
CA SER A 104 0.09 4.40 -36.82
C SER A 104 -0.44 3.31 -35.90
N SER A 105 0.04 3.31 -34.66
CA SER A 105 -0.51 2.46 -33.60
C SER A 105 -1.89 2.92 -33.14
N VAL A 106 -2.23 4.20 -33.36
CA VAL A 106 -3.52 4.82 -33.00
C VAL A 106 -4.29 5.16 -34.28
N ARG A 107 -5.34 4.39 -34.58
CA ARG A 107 -6.01 4.40 -35.90
C ARG A 107 -6.91 5.59 -36.20
N MET A 108 -7.31 6.38 -35.20
CA MET A 108 -8.16 7.57 -35.35
C MET A 108 -9.36 7.35 -36.30
N LEU A 109 -10.14 6.29 -36.07
CA LEU A 109 -11.23 5.88 -36.96
C LEU A 109 -12.39 6.90 -36.99
N PRO A 110 -12.97 7.21 -38.17
CA PRO A 110 -14.12 8.10 -38.26
C PRO A 110 -15.37 7.44 -37.68
N THR A 111 -16.10 8.16 -36.82
CA THR A 111 -17.38 7.71 -36.26
C THR A 111 -18.58 8.12 -37.10
N TYR A 112 -18.38 9.01 -38.10
CA TYR A 112 -19.43 9.67 -38.89
C TYR A 112 -20.42 10.53 -38.10
N VAL A 113 -20.12 10.81 -36.82
CA VAL A 113 -20.84 11.80 -36.01
C VAL A 113 -20.16 13.15 -36.19
N CYS A 114 -20.84 14.09 -36.86
CA CYS A 114 -20.26 15.37 -37.28
C CYS A 114 -20.51 16.54 -36.32
N SER A 115 -21.38 16.36 -35.32
CA SER A 115 -21.69 17.38 -34.31
C SER A 115 -22.14 16.73 -33.00
N THR A 116 -21.99 17.47 -31.91
CA THR A 116 -22.64 17.15 -30.64
C THR A 116 -24.12 17.53 -30.69
N PRO A 117 -24.97 16.99 -29.78
CA PRO A 117 -26.37 17.36 -29.73
C PRO A 117 -26.60 18.87 -29.59
N ASP A 118 -27.63 19.39 -30.25
CA ASP A 118 -27.98 20.81 -30.26
C ASP A 118 -29.32 21.14 -29.58
N GLY A 119 -30.04 20.11 -29.11
CA GLY A 119 -31.33 20.24 -28.42
C GLY A 119 -32.53 20.28 -29.37
N THR A 120 -32.31 20.16 -30.67
CA THR A 120 -33.38 20.04 -31.67
C THR A 120 -33.78 18.59 -31.93
N GLU A 121 -33.05 17.62 -31.39
CA GLU A 121 -33.35 16.20 -31.50
C GLU A 121 -34.70 15.88 -30.87
N ARG A 122 -35.52 15.09 -31.56
CA ARG A 122 -36.83 14.65 -31.09
C ARG A 122 -37.11 13.25 -31.59
N GLY A 123 -37.73 12.41 -30.77
CA GLY A 123 -38.24 11.12 -31.21
C GLY A 123 -38.08 10.00 -30.19
N GLU A 124 -38.53 8.81 -30.58
CA GLU A 124 -38.37 7.57 -29.82
C GLU A 124 -37.43 6.63 -30.58
N PHE A 125 -36.34 6.24 -29.92
CA PHE A 125 -35.23 5.50 -30.51
C PHE A 125 -35.01 4.19 -29.77
N LEU A 126 -34.58 3.17 -30.49
CA LEU A 126 -34.05 1.94 -29.90
C LEU A 126 -32.52 2.03 -29.86
N ALA A 127 -31.93 1.65 -28.73
CA ALA A 127 -30.48 1.58 -28.56
C ALA A 127 -30.06 0.16 -28.17
N LEU A 128 -28.91 -0.26 -28.71
CA LEU A 128 -28.26 -1.53 -28.41
C LEU A 128 -26.88 -1.25 -27.85
N ASP A 129 -26.55 -1.87 -26.74
CA ASP A 129 -25.22 -1.78 -26.13
C ASP A 129 -24.58 -3.17 -26.03
N LEU A 130 -23.47 -3.33 -26.76
CA LEU A 130 -22.73 -4.57 -26.96
C LEU A 130 -21.24 -4.26 -26.79
N GLY A 131 -20.56 -5.02 -25.93
CA GLY A 131 -19.11 -4.92 -25.73
C GLY A 131 -18.66 -4.82 -24.27
N GLY A 132 -19.58 -4.54 -23.34
CA GLY A 132 -19.34 -4.66 -21.90
C GLY A 132 -19.69 -6.05 -21.36
N THR A 133 -19.78 -6.16 -20.03
CA THR A 133 -20.16 -7.41 -19.34
C THR A 133 -21.57 -7.88 -19.68
N ASN A 134 -22.50 -6.95 -19.91
CA ASN A 134 -23.91 -7.24 -20.13
C ASN A 134 -24.39 -6.63 -21.45
N PHE A 135 -25.19 -7.39 -22.20
CA PHE A 135 -25.93 -6.87 -23.34
C PHE A 135 -27.19 -6.12 -22.87
N ARG A 136 -27.47 -4.98 -23.48
CA ARG A 136 -28.65 -4.15 -23.13
C ARG A 136 -29.41 -3.71 -24.38
N VAL A 137 -30.74 -3.70 -24.25
CA VAL A 137 -31.68 -3.10 -25.22
C VAL A 137 -32.44 -2.00 -24.50
N LEU A 138 -32.47 -0.80 -25.08
CA LEU A 138 -33.11 0.37 -24.47
C LEU A 138 -34.06 1.04 -25.45
N VAL A 139 -35.10 1.66 -24.91
CA VAL A 139 -35.95 2.64 -25.59
C VAL A 139 -35.61 4.02 -25.03
N VAL A 140 -35.27 4.98 -25.89
CA VAL A 140 -34.89 6.34 -25.52
C VAL A 140 -35.89 7.32 -26.13
N ARG A 141 -36.49 8.19 -25.31
CA ARG A 141 -37.41 9.24 -25.77
C ARG A 141 -36.76 10.60 -25.52
N VAL A 142 -36.65 11.39 -26.58
CA VAL A 142 -36.08 12.75 -26.59
C VAL A 142 -37.15 13.75 -27.02
#